data_AF-A0A1E5SQU1-F1
#
_entry.id   AF-A0A1E5SQU1-F1
#
_cell.length_a   1.000
_cell.length_b   1.000
_cell.length_c   1.000
_cell.angle_alpha   90.00
_cell.angle_beta   90.00
_cell.angle_gamma   90.00
#
_symmetry.space_group_name_H-M   'P 1'
#
loop_
_entity.id
_entity.type
_entity.pdbx_description
1 polymer ?
#
loop_
_entity_poly.entity_id
_entity_poly.type
_entity_poly.pdbx_seq_one_letter_code
_entity_poly.pdbx_strand_id
1 'polypeptide(L)'
;MDSRRAELLEKYWEAETNLEDERELKRLIKEAQATEEIEEVKALFDHFDSEAKVELDEAFDDSILAMISEEKETKVISISGYFKQYASIAAAVIVMLVSGYMFVQQQNQYTSEDTFETPEEAYAELKRQLLVVSNYMNKGNNTMNELASLGKAGTEVQDLTKMSQASEGLELLSEMNVKNN
;
A
#
# COMPACT_ATOMS: atom_id res chain seq x y z
N MET A 1 34.24 34.52 75.07
CA MET A 1 33.92 33.33 74.26
C MET A 1 32.44 33.29 73.88
N ASP A 2 31.55 33.93 74.64
CA ASP A 2 30.11 33.93 74.36
C ASP A 2 29.68 34.61 73.04
N SER A 3 30.39 35.67 72.59
CA SER A 3 30.02 36.40 71.37
C SER A 3 30.17 35.58 70.09
N ARG A 4 31.19 34.70 70.00
CA ARG A 4 31.41 33.85 68.83
C ARG A 4 30.38 32.73 68.73
N ARG A 5 29.99 32.15 69.88
CA ARG A 5 28.92 31.14 69.95
C ARG A 5 27.59 31.72 69.49
N ALA A 6 27.23 32.91 69.97
CA ALA A 6 26.00 33.59 69.57
C ALA A 6 25.96 33.89 68.07
N GLU A 7 27.05 34.41 67.51
CA GLU A 7 27.19 34.65 66.06
C GLU A 7 27.02 33.37 65.23
N LEU A 8 27.66 32.28 65.65
CA LEU A 8 27.55 30.98 64.97
C LEU A 8 26.15 30.37 65.11
N LEU A 9 25.49 30.57 66.24
CA LEU A 9 24.13 30.09 66.47
C LEU A 9 23.12 30.83 65.59
N GLU A 10 23.23 32.16 65.50
CA GLU A 10 22.39 33.00 64.61
C GLU A 10 22.55 32.54 63.15
N LYS A 11 23.80 32.40 62.68
CA LYS A 11 24.07 31.87 61.33
C LYS A 11 23.56 30.46 61.10
N TYR A 12 23.60 29.59 62.13
CA TYR A 12 23.06 28.23 62.03
C TYR A 12 21.55 28.26 61.81
N TRP A 13 20.83 29.13 62.53
CA TRP A 13 19.39 29.33 62.33
C TRP A 13 19.05 29.97 60.99
N GLU A 14 19.91 30.83 60.46
CA GLU A 14 19.81 31.38 59.10
C GLU A 14 20.25 30.41 58.00
N ALA A 15 20.73 29.21 58.36
CA ALA A 15 21.29 28.20 57.47
C ALA A 15 22.49 28.71 56.62
N GLU A 16 23.27 29.64 57.17
CA GLU A 16 24.46 30.22 56.52
C GLU A 16 25.78 29.60 57.03
N THR A 17 25.73 28.56 57.87
CA THR A 17 26.91 27.88 58.41
C THR A 17 27.54 26.89 57.42
N ASN A 18 28.86 26.71 57.52
CA ASN A 18 29.56 25.61 56.87
C ASN A 18 29.86 24.46 57.86
N LEU A 19 30.35 23.32 57.35
CA LEU A 19 30.64 22.14 58.17
C LEU A 19 31.74 22.36 59.24
N GLU A 20 32.66 23.31 59.03
CA GLU A 20 33.69 23.63 60.03
C GLU A 20 33.11 24.48 61.16
N ASP A 21 32.28 25.47 60.81
CA ASP A 21 31.53 26.31 61.74
C ASP A 21 30.58 25.49 62.61
N GLU A 22 29.87 24.50 62.05
CA GLU A 22 28.99 23.61 62.81
C GLU A 22 29.75 22.73 63.81
N ARG A 23 30.93 22.23 63.43
CA ARG A 23 31.80 21.47 64.35
C ARG A 23 32.31 22.36 65.48
N GLU A 24 32.68 23.60 65.16
CA GLU A 24 33.07 24.60 66.15
C GLU A 24 31.90 24.94 67.09
N LEU A 25 30.71 25.18 66.55
CA LEU A 25 29.49 25.45 67.32
C LEU A 25 29.15 24.29 68.27
N LYS A 26 29.17 23.04 67.79
CA LYS A 26 28.95 21.84 68.62
C LYS A 26 29.97 21.75 69.77
N ARG A 27 31.24 22.11 69.54
CA ARG A 27 32.26 22.15 70.60
C ARG A 27 31.98 23.25 71.61
N LEU A 28 31.69 24.48 71.14
CA LEU A 28 31.42 25.63 72.00
C LEU A 28 30.17 25.45 72.86
N ILE A 29 29.15 24.75 72.37
CA ILE A 29 27.94 24.42 73.13
C ILE A 29 28.22 23.34 74.19
N LYS A 30 29.08 22.37 73.91
CA LYS A 30 29.50 21.35 74.89
C LYS A 30 30.34 21.92 76.03
N GLU A 31 31.14 22.95 75.75
CA GLU A 31 32.00 23.63 76.73
C GLU A 31 31.29 24.76 77.50
N ALA A 32 30.11 25.20 77.05
CA ALA A 32 29.38 26.31 77.64
C ALA A 32 28.73 25.96 78.99
N GLN A 33 28.50 26.99 79.81
CA GLN A 33 27.73 26.87 81.04
C GLN A 33 26.27 26.55 80.71
N ALA A 34 25.66 25.67 81.52
CA ALA A 34 24.26 25.29 81.39
C ALA A 34 23.35 26.49 81.71
N THR A 35 22.81 27.08 80.65
CA THR A 35 21.70 28.04 80.65
C THR A 35 20.54 27.39 79.90
N GLU A 36 19.30 27.73 80.24
CA GLU A 36 18.08 27.16 79.63
C GLU A 36 18.14 27.08 78.09
N GLU A 37 18.50 28.19 77.43
CA GLU A 37 18.66 28.25 75.97
C GLU A 37 19.74 27.30 75.41
N ILE A 38 20.83 27.09 76.16
CA ILE A 38 21.93 26.20 75.75
C ILE A 38 21.54 24.73 75.93
N GLU A 39 20.76 24.42 76.96
CA GLU A 39 20.24 23.07 77.18
C GLU A 39 19.28 22.65 76.07
N GLU A 40 18.43 23.55 75.59
CA GLU A 40 17.53 23.31 74.46
C GLU A 40 18.31 23.00 73.17
N VAL A 41 19.29 23.84 72.82
CA VAL A 41 20.11 23.63 71.61
C VAL A 41 20.96 22.35 71.72
N LYS A 42 21.45 22.04 72.93
CA LYS A 42 22.18 20.80 73.17
C LYS A 42 21.28 19.57 72.97
N ALA A 43 20.05 19.60 73.49
CA ALA A 43 19.08 18.53 73.30
C ALA A 43 18.76 18.31 71.81
N LEU A 44 18.66 19.39 71.02
CA LEU A 44 18.47 19.32 69.57
C LEU A 44 19.64 18.61 68.88
N PHE A 45 20.88 19.00 69.18
CA PHE A 45 22.07 18.39 68.58
C PHE A 45 22.24 16.93 69.02
N ASP A 46 21.95 16.60 70.27
CA ASP A 46 21.99 15.23 70.76
C ASP A 46 20.94 14.35 70.05
N HIS A 47 19.74 14.89 69.78
CA HIS A 47 18.71 14.20 68.99
C HIS A 47 19.14 13.94 67.55
N PHE A 48 19.73 14.94 66.88
CA PHE A 48 20.26 14.73 65.53
C PHE A 48 21.40 13.72 65.49
N ASP A 49 22.30 13.74 66.48
CA ASP A 49 23.38 12.76 66.59
C ASP A 49 22.85 11.35 66.91
N SER A 50 21.69 11.21 67.57
CA SER A 50 21.04 9.90 67.77
C SER A 50 20.33 9.38 66.54
N GLU A 51 19.59 10.25 65.84
CA GLU A 51 18.89 9.90 64.58
C GLU A 51 19.88 9.54 63.47
N ALA A 52 21.02 10.24 63.40
CA ALA A 52 22.07 9.93 62.42
C ALA A 52 22.70 8.54 62.60
N LYS A 53 22.50 7.89 63.75
CA LYS A 53 22.96 6.52 64.02
C LYS A 53 21.90 5.46 63.73
N VAL A 54 20.68 5.89 63.43
CA VAL A 54 19.60 4.98 63.04
C VAL A 54 19.88 4.56 61.60
N GLU A 55 20.24 3.29 61.42
CA GLU A 55 20.39 2.69 60.10
C GLU A 55 19.03 2.16 59.63
N LEU A 56 18.76 2.28 58.33
CA LEU A 56 17.59 1.67 57.69
C LEU A 56 17.81 0.15 57.62
N ASP A 57 16.73 -0.62 57.76
CA ASP A 57 16.81 -2.07 57.57
C ASP A 57 16.96 -2.43 56.09
N GLU A 58 17.45 -3.65 55.81
CA GLU A 58 17.61 -4.14 54.43
C GLU A 58 16.27 -4.26 53.68
N ALA A 59 15.14 -4.31 54.39
CA ALA A 59 13.81 -4.44 53.81
C ALA A 59 13.18 -3.09 53.39
N PHE A 60 13.73 -1.97 53.86
CA PHE A 60 13.28 -0.63 53.53
C PHE A 60 13.41 -0.38 52.02
N ASP A 61 14.59 -0.65 51.47
CA ASP A 61 14.87 -0.48 50.05
C ASP A 61 13.93 -1.33 49.20
N ASP A 62 13.73 -2.60 49.56
CA ASP A 62 12.80 -3.50 48.88
C ASP A 62 11.35 -2.98 48.92
N SER A 63 10.91 -2.43 50.06
CA SER A 63 9.56 -1.89 50.22
C SER A 63 9.30 -0.63 49.39
N ILE A 64 10.29 0.26 49.30
CA ILE A 64 10.21 1.49 48.49
C ILE A 64 10.26 1.14 47.01
N LEU A 65 11.13 0.20 46.63
CA LEU A 65 11.27 -0.24 45.24
C LEU A 65 10.00 -0.94 44.75
N ALA A 66 9.32 -1.70 45.62
CA ALA A 66 8.01 -2.28 45.33
C ALA A 66 6.93 -1.21 45.13
N MET A 67 6.91 -0.15 45.95
CA MET A 67 5.94 0.94 45.83
C MET A 67 6.17 1.82 44.58
N ILE A 68 7.42 1.96 44.13
CA ILE A 68 7.76 2.69 42.91
C ILE A 68 7.55 1.83 41.66
N SER A 69 7.81 0.51 41.75
CA SER A 69 7.68 -0.43 40.63
C SER A 69 6.25 -0.84 40.31
N GLU A 70 5.27 -0.40 41.10
CA GLU A 70 3.85 -0.47 40.75
C GLU A 70 3.54 0.58 39.63
N GLU A 71 4.20 0.43 38.48
CA GLU A 71 3.73 1.07 37.26
C GLU A 71 2.37 0.47 36.93
N LYS A 72 1.33 1.32 36.94
CA LYS A 72 0.02 0.97 36.36
C LYS A 72 0.28 0.43 34.96
N GLU A 73 -0.02 -0.85 34.74
CA GLU A 73 0.01 -1.46 33.41
C GLU A 73 -0.85 -0.60 32.47
N THR A 74 -0.20 0.31 31.75
CA THR A 74 -0.86 1.10 30.74
C THR A 74 -1.06 0.14 29.59
N LYS A 75 -2.29 -0.31 29.41
CA LYS A 75 -2.69 -1.18 28.30
C LYS A 75 -2.41 -0.44 26.99
N VAL A 76 -1.20 -0.61 26.46
CA VAL A 76 -0.81 -0.12 25.14
C VAL A 76 -1.53 -0.97 24.11
N ILE A 77 -2.72 -0.50 23.69
CA ILE A 77 -3.46 -1.14 22.61
C ILE A 77 -2.73 -0.80 21.31
N SER A 78 -2.15 -1.80 20.65
CA SER A 78 -1.47 -1.61 19.37
C SER A 78 -2.50 -1.43 18.25
N ILE A 79 -2.71 -0.18 17.83
CA ILE A 79 -3.66 0.19 16.75
C ILE A 79 -3.22 -0.39 15.40
N SER A 80 -1.93 -0.75 15.25
CA SER A 80 -1.34 -1.31 14.03
C SER A 80 -1.99 -2.63 13.58
N GLY A 81 -2.39 -3.49 14.51
CA GLY A 81 -3.02 -4.78 14.19
C GLY A 81 -4.41 -4.61 13.58
N TYR A 82 -5.21 -3.70 14.12
CA TYR A 82 -6.55 -3.39 13.62
C TYR A 82 -6.51 -2.75 12.23
N PHE A 83 -5.55 -1.85 11.98
CA PHE A 83 -5.45 -1.16 10.70
C PHE A 83 -5.25 -2.13 9.52
N LYS A 84 -4.45 -3.20 9.69
CA LYS A 84 -4.24 -4.20 8.65
C LYS A 84 -5.52 -4.97 8.29
N GLN A 85 -6.34 -5.30 9.29
CA GLN A 85 -7.60 -6.03 9.07
C GLN A 85 -8.61 -5.15 8.34
N TYR A 86 -8.81 -3.91 8.79
CA TYR A 86 -9.75 -2.98 8.17
C TYR A 86 -9.28 -2.45 6.81
N ALA A 87 -7.96 -2.35 6.57
CA ALA A 87 -7.43 -1.93 5.27
C ALA A 87 -7.84 -2.88 4.13
N SER A 88 -7.89 -4.19 4.38
CA SER A 88 -8.33 -5.17 3.38
C SER A 88 -9.80 -4.97 2.98
N ILE A 89 -10.66 -4.69 3.97
CA ILE A 89 -12.09 -4.44 3.77
C ILE A 89 -12.28 -3.11 3.03
N ALA A 90 -11.57 -2.06 3.44
CA ALA A 90 -11.62 -0.75 2.79
C ALA A 90 -11.17 -0.83 1.32
N ALA A 91 -10.11 -1.60 1.02
CA ALA A 91 -9.66 -1.83 -0.35
C ALA A 91 -10.74 -2.53 -1.21
N ALA A 92 -11.40 -3.56 -0.67
CA ALA A 92 -12.48 -4.24 -1.37
C ALA A 92 -13.67 -3.31 -1.68
N VAL A 93 -14.05 -2.47 -0.71
CA VAL A 93 -15.11 -1.46 -0.91
C VAL A 93 -14.73 -0.45 -1.98
N ILE A 94 -13.49 0.04 -1.97
CA ILE A 94 -13.00 0.98 -3.01
C ILE A 94 -13.06 0.33 -4.38
N VAL A 95 -12.58 -0.90 -4.53
CA VAL A 95 -12.62 -1.62 -5.81
C VAL A 95 -14.06 -1.79 -6.29
N MET A 96 -14.99 -2.16 -5.40
CA MET A 96 -16.41 -2.28 -5.73
C MET A 96 -16.99 -0.93 -6.20
N LEU A 97 -16.75 0.16 -5.47
CA LEU A 97 -17.22 1.49 -5.84
C LEU A 97 -16.66 1.97 -7.19
N VAL A 98 -15.35 1.80 -7.41
CA VAL A 98 -14.69 2.18 -8.67
C VAL A 98 -15.23 1.35 -9.83
N SER A 99 -15.39 0.04 -9.65
CA SER A 99 -15.96 -0.84 -10.68
C SER A 99 -17.40 -0.47 -11.01
N GLY A 100 -18.23 -0.16 -10.01
CA GLY A 100 -19.61 0.27 -10.20
C GLY A 100 -19.70 1.60 -10.93
N TYR A 101 -18.84 2.56 -10.55
CA TYR A 101 -18.75 3.85 -11.23
C TYR A 101 -18.33 3.68 -12.70
N MET A 102 -17.28 2.90 -12.98
CA MET A 102 -16.84 2.61 -14.36
C MET A 102 -17.92 1.92 -15.18
N PHE A 103 -18.67 0.98 -14.59
CA PHE A 103 -19.77 0.29 -15.27
C PHE A 103 -20.90 1.24 -15.66
N VAL A 104 -21.31 2.13 -14.75
CA VAL A 104 -22.32 3.17 -15.03
C VAL A 104 -21.81 4.16 -16.08
N GLN A 105 -20.55 4.59 -15.98
CA GLN A 105 -19.91 5.46 -16.98
C GLN A 105 -19.92 4.82 -18.37
N GLN A 106 -19.64 3.52 -18.46
CA GLN A 106 -19.62 2.79 -19.73
C GLN A 106 -21.02 2.65 -20.34
N GLN A 107 -22.06 2.38 -19.53
CA GLN A 107 -23.43 2.39 -20.05
C GLN A 107 -23.84 3.74 -20.64
N ASN A 108 -23.45 4.84 -19.99
CA ASN A 108 -23.76 6.18 -20.48
C ASN A 108 -23.01 6.56 -21.77
N GLN A 109 -21.93 5.86 -22.15
CA GLN A 109 -21.27 6.04 -23.44
C GLN A 109 -21.98 5.32 -24.60
N TYR A 110 -22.83 4.33 -24.32
CA TYR A 110 -23.67 3.67 -25.34
C TYR A 110 -25.07 4.27 -25.35
N THR A 111 -25.17 5.60 -25.36
CA THR A 111 -26.39 6.23 -25.84
C THR A 111 -26.39 6.02 -27.36
N SER A 112 -27.14 5.02 -27.84
CA SER A 112 -27.34 4.87 -29.28
C SER A 112 -28.06 6.13 -29.74
N GLU A 113 -27.36 7.05 -30.42
CA GLU A 113 -28.02 8.10 -31.16
C GLU A 113 -28.90 7.40 -32.20
N ASP A 114 -30.21 7.56 -32.04
CA ASP A 114 -31.18 7.01 -32.98
C ASP A 114 -30.88 7.61 -34.35
N THR A 115 -30.27 6.82 -35.24
CA THR A 115 -29.67 7.32 -36.49
C THR A 115 -30.75 7.71 -37.50
N PHE A 116 -32.01 7.32 -37.25
CA PHE A 116 -33.15 7.59 -38.12
C PHE A 116 -34.36 8.00 -37.27
N GLU A 117 -35.07 9.05 -37.71
CA GLU A 117 -36.18 9.63 -36.94
C GLU A 117 -37.45 8.77 -37.01
N THR A 118 -37.55 7.87 -37.99
CA THR A 118 -38.71 7.00 -38.17
C THR A 118 -38.30 5.55 -38.49
N PRO A 119 -39.02 4.53 -37.96
CA PRO A 119 -38.74 3.12 -38.25
C PRO A 119 -38.84 2.76 -39.75
N GLU A 120 -39.67 3.49 -40.50
CA GLU A 120 -39.87 3.27 -41.94
C GLU A 120 -38.64 3.68 -42.76
N GLU A 121 -37.98 4.78 -42.40
CA GLU A 121 -36.76 5.25 -43.04
C GLU A 121 -35.57 4.31 -42.78
N ALA A 122 -35.40 3.87 -41.53
CA ALA A 122 -34.37 2.90 -41.16
C ALA A 122 -34.50 1.59 -41.96
N TYR A 123 -35.74 1.11 -42.15
CA TYR A 123 -36.01 -0.09 -42.93
C TYR A 123 -35.71 0.10 -44.42
N ALA A 124 -36.04 1.28 -44.97
CA ALA A 124 -35.76 1.61 -46.36
C ALA A 124 -34.24 1.63 -46.64
N GLU A 125 -33.46 2.25 -45.75
CA GLU A 125 -32.00 2.32 -45.89
C GLU A 125 -31.33 0.96 -45.68
N LEU A 126 -31.79 0.17 -44.71
CA LEU A 126 -31.36 -1.22 -44.54
C LEU A 126 -31.61 -2.05 -45.81
N LYS A 127 -32.82 -1.96 -46.36
CA LYS A 127 -33.19 -2.66 -47.60
C LYS A 127 -32.29 -2.25 -48.76
N ARG A 128 -31.98 -0.96 -48.88
CA ARG A 128 -31.05 -0.43 -49.88
C ARG A 128 -29.65 -1.02 -49.71
N GLN A 129 -29.10 -1.03 -48.49
CA GLN A 129 -27.78 -1.59 -48.21
C GLN A 129 -27.72 -3.10 -48.50
N LEU A 130 -28.73 -3.86 -48.09
CA LEU A 130 -28.83 -5.29 -48.39
C LEU A 130 -28.92 -5.56 -49.90
N LEU A 131 -29.62 -4.70 -50.64
CA LEU A 131 -29.71 -4.80 -52.10
C LEU A 131 -28.35 -4.56 -52.76
N VAL A 132 -27.58 -3.58 -52.28
CA VAL A 132 -26.22 -3.30 -52.75
C VAL A 132 -25.31 -4.51 -52.51
N VAL A 133 -25.33 -5.10 -51.31
CA VAL A 133 -24.57 -6.31 -50.98
C VAL A 133 -24.98 -7.48 -51.89
N SER A 134 -26.28 -7.68 -52.08
CA SER A 134 -26.81 -8.72 -52.98
C SER A 134 -26.32 -8.54 -54.42
N ASN A 135 -26.32 -7.31 -54.94
CA ASN A 135 -25.79 -7.02 -56.27
C ASN A 135 -24.31 -7.34 -56.40
N TYR A 136 -23.49 -6.98 -55.40
CA TYR A 136 -22.06 -7.32 -55.41
C TYR A 136 -21.84 -8.83 -55.35
N MET A 137 -22.60 -9.54 -54.52
CA MET A 137 -22.50 -10.99 -54.40
C MET A 137 -22.92 -11.69 -55.69
N ASN A 138 -24.02 -11.24 -56.32
CA ASN A 138 -24.50 -11.79 -57.58
C ASN A 138 -23.53 -11.49 -58.74
N LYS A 139 -22.97 -10.28 -58.78
CA LYS A 139 -21.91 -9.93 -59.74
C LYS A 139 -20.66 -10.79 -59.55
N GLY A 140 -20.24 -11.00 -58.31
CA GLY A 140 -19.13 -11.88 -57.97
C GLY A 140 -19.37 -13.33 -58.41
N ASN A 141 -20.56 -13.86 -58.16
CA ASN A 141 -20.93 -15.21 -58.56
C ASN A 141 -20.95 -15.38 -60.09
N ASN A 142 -21.49 -14.39 -60.82
CA ASN A 142 -21.47 -14.39 -62.28
C ASN A 142 -20.03 -14.36 -62.84
N THR A 143 -19.16 -13.50 -62.28
CA THR A 143 -17.73 -13.48 -62.68
C THR A 143 -17.01 -14.78 -62.36
N MET A 144 -17.36 -15.45 -61.25
CA MET A 144 -16.78 -16.75 -60.88
C MET A 144 -17.24 -17.85 -61.85
N ASN A 145 -18.51 -17.82 -62.27
CA ASN A 145 -19.07 -18.77 -63.22
C ASN A 145 -18.50 -18.59 -64.64
N GLU A 146 -18.29 -17.34 -65.06
CA GLU A 146 -17.58 -17.02 -66.31
C GLU A 146 -16.10 -17.45 -66.25
N LEU A 147 -15.41 -17.24 -65.12
CA LEU A 147 -14.05 -17.73 -64.96
C LEU A 147 -13.99 -19.27 -64.98
N ALA A 148 -14.97 -19.94 -64.37
CA ALA A 148 -15.09 -21.39 -64.40
C ALA A 148 -15.37 -21.93 -65.82
N SER A 149 -16.17 -21.23 -66.63
CA SER A 149 -16.40 -21.61 -68.02
C SER A 149 -15.19 -21.35 -68.91
N LEU A 150 -14.45 -20.26 -68.68
CA LEU A 150 -13.17 -20.00 -69.36
C LEU A 150 -12.10 -21.05 -69.03
N GLY A 151 -12.05 -21.51 -67.77
CA GLY A 151 -11.18 -22.61 -67.37
C GLY A 151 -11.48 -23.91 -68.13
N LYS A 152 -12.76 -24.23 -68.35
CA LYS A 152 -13.18 -25.40 -69.15
C LYS A 152 -12.85 -25.25 -70.64
N ALA A 153 -13.08 -24.06 -71.21
CA ALA A 153 -12.71 -23.78 -72.59
C ALA A 153 -11.19 -23.90 -72.80
N GLY A 154 -10.39 -23.45 -71.85
CA GLY A 154 -8.92 -23.60 -71.89
C GLY A 154 -8.47 -25.07 -71.87
N THR A 155 -9.14 -25.93 -71.11
CA THR A 155 -8.84 -27.37 -71.10
C THR A 155 -9.23 -28.06 -72.41
N GLU A 156 -10.39 -27.71 -72.99
CA GLU A 156 -10.81 -28.25 -74.29
C GLU A 156 -9.86 -27.84 -75.42
N VAL A 157 -9.40 -26.59 -75.43
CA VAL A 157 -8.42 -26.10 -76.42
C VAL A 157 -7.05 -26.79 -76.26
N GLN A 158 -6.64 -27.09 -75.03
CA GLN A 158 -5.40 -27.82 -74.77
C GLN A 158 -5.48 -29.27 -75.27
N ASP A 159 -6.62 -29.93 -75.09
CA ASP A 159 -6.83 -31.30 -75.59
C ASP A 159 -6.90 -31.34 -77.12
N LEU A 160 -7.52 -30.34 -77.75
CA LEU A 160 -7.47 -30.15 -79.21
C LEU A 160 -6.02 -29.95 -79.71
N THR A 161 -5.19 -29.21 -78.97
CA THR A 161 -3.78 -28.98 -79.34
C THR A 161 -2.96 -30.28 -79.24
N LYS A 162 -3.16 -31.09 -78.20
CA LYS A 162 -2.51 -32.40 -78.07
C LYS A 162 -2.95 -33.37 -79.18
N MET A 163 -4.23 -33.33 -79.54
CA MET A 163 -4.78 -34.18 -80.60
C MET A 163 -4.23 -33.77 -81.99
N SER A 164 -4.06 -32.48 -82.23
CA SER A 164 -3.39 -31.96 -83.44
C SER A 164 -1.93 -32.43 -83.55
N GLN A 165 -1.16 -32.33 -82.47
CA GLN A 165 0.23 -32.81 -82.43
C GLN A 165 0.32 -34.33 -82.61
N ALA A 166 -0.62 -35.08 -82.04
CA ALA A 166 -0.70 -36.52 -82.23
C ALA A 166 -1.01 -36.90 -83.68
N SER A 167 -1.90 -36.15 -84.36
CA SER A 167 -2.18 -36.36 -85.79
C SER A 167 -0.98 -36.05 -86.69
N GLU A 168 -0.24 -34.98 -86.40
CA GLU A 168 0.97 -34.61 -87.14
C GLU A 168 2.09 -35.66 -86.94
N GLY A 169 2.24 -36.18 -85.72
CA GLY A 169 3.13 -37.31 -85.46
C GLY A 169 2.74 -38.59 -86.20
N LEU A 170 1.44 -38.90 -86.29
CA LEU A 170 0.92 -40.04 -87.07
C LEU A 170 1.11 -39.85 -88.57
N GLU A 171 1.02 -38.62 -89.08
CA GLU A 171 1.29 -38.28 -90.48
C GLU A 171 2.77 -38.50 -90.83
N LEU A 172 3.70 -38.11 -89.96
CA LEU A 172 5.14 -38.38 -90.13
C LEU A 172 5.47 -39.88 -90.10
N LEU A 173 4.77 -40.66 -89.26
CA LEU A 173 4.91 -42.12 -89.25
C LEU A 173 4.33 -42.77 -90.52
N SER A 174 3.23 -42.22 -91.03
CA SER A 174 2.64 -42.62 -92.32
C SER A 174 3.58 -42.32 -93.49
N GLU A 175 4.17 -41.12 -93.55
CA GLU A 175 5.15 -40.76 -94.59
C GLU A 175 6.44 -41.60 -94.51
N MET A 176 6.92 -41.95 -93.30
CA MET A 176 8.07 -42.86 -93.15
C MET A 176 7.76 -44.28 -93.62
N ASN A 177 6.54 -44.78 -93.45
CA ASN A 177 6.15 -46.11 -93.91
C ASN A 177 5.96 -46.17 -95.44
N VAL A 178 5.60 -45.05 -96.08
CA VAL A 178 5.44 -44.97 -97.55
C VAL A 178 6.78 -44.84 -98.29
N LYS A 179 7.85 -44.36 -97.63
CA LYS A 179 9.20 -44.25 -98.23
C LYS A 179 10.05 -45.53 -98.14
N ASN A 180 9.57 -46.60 -97.51
CA ASN A 180 10.31 -47.86 -97.34
C ASN A 180 9.75 -49.02 -98.19
N ASN A 181 9.18 -48.71 -99.35
CA ASN A 181 8.80 -49.68 -100.37
C ASN A 181 9.23 -49.19 -101.76
#